data_AF-A0A174SCZ7-F1
#
_entry.id   AF-A0A174SCZ7-F1
#
_cell.length_a   1.000
_cell.length_b   1.000
_cell.length_c   1.000
_cell.angle_alpha   90.00
_cell.angle_beta   90.00
_cell.angle_gamma   90.00
#
_symmetry.space_group_name_H-M   'P 1'
#
loop_
_entity.id
_entity.type
_entity.pdbx_description
1 polymer ?
#
loop_
_entity_poly.entity_id
_entity_poly.type
_entity_poly.pdbx_seq_one_letter_code
_entity_poly.pdbx_strand_id
1 'polypeptide(L)'
;MVFHLEFKPKHKASIYLILIILCFVNMSCIKKINLYQGDKDDNENTEKSQDMISETDFLYPFHQEAENIQAEITIHTNSPLPNIETLKAEFPVLKYNKSWLLMLTQDDCKHAAFSCTWAAINGKPLSPQYFYDLAHLQAGDLPPDIYYLGKTLGSTDGAGNEIRFSFTTTLLSEWDSMNVKTNIHKGFTENYYRFFMKSSLIWGNVREMLNYGVGIAFHDVMANDVNNENDILKHYEIAQNIILEKLSGRGCKMLAEPNGNKTYVNAALSYSPIQTMTAQTQGIKLYPYQNSQNLNKALIERSFYNPPLNDKRNNIDMIKAAITDELLKPKEQRSAIYIGVHGTDTGWGELLLWINNEYGKDGLDNVWMPNQEEYYEYNYYRTLSVINSPSKIDDHTLKFSVSLPSGQYFYYPSVTINLSGIQLENIASIETNNDVTGLSYADYKDGIMLNIDCRKYLFEHAENFVKRYEANPSDASNKADALYFVNMLKESAKKEALKKRLQ
;
A
#
# COMPACT_ATOMS: atom_id res chain seq x y z
N MET A 1 -11.51 -90.13 15.75
CA MET A 1 -11.82 -89.16 16.82
C MET A 1 -10.45 -88.64 17.28
N VAL A 2 -9.93 -87.49 16.85
CA VAL A 2 -10.45 -86.12 16.88
C VAL A 2 -9.87 -85.29 15.72
N PHE A 3 -10.72 -84.37 15.26
CA PHE A 3 -10.74 -83.33 14.22
C PHE A 3 -9.50 -82.78 13.46
N HIS A 4 -9.83 -82.40 12.21
CA HIS A 4 -9.17 -81.50 11.26
C HIS A 4 -8.51 -80.23 11.82
N LEU A 5 -7.45 -79.79 11.15
CA LEU A 5 -7.26 -78.40 10.75
C LEU A 5 -6.42 -78.32 9.46
N GLU A 6 -7.08 -78.03 8.34
CA GLU A 6 -6.45 -77.48 7.15
C GLU A 6 -6.13 -75.99 7.39
N PHE A 7 -4.91 -75.55 7.05
CA PHE A 7 -4.63 -74.14 6.78
C PHE A 7 -4.10 -73.99 5.35
N LYS A 8 -4.92 -73.37 4.50
CA LYS A 8 -4.60 -72.97 3.12
C LYS A 8 -3.65 -71.75 3.10
N PRO A 9 -2.80 -71.60 2.07
CA PRO A 9 -1.82 -70.51 1.99
C PRO A 9 -2.48 -69.22 1.48
N LYS A 10 -2.96 -68.37 2.40
CA LYS A 10 -3.45 -67.01 2.11
C LYS A 10 -2.55 -65.94 2.73
N HIS A 11 -1.26 -65.87 2.36
CA HIS A 11 -0.43 -64.74 2.83
C HIS A 11 0.58 -64.16 1.84
N LYS A 12 0.64 -64.59 0.58
CA LYS A 12 1.57 -63.97 -0.39
C LYS A 12 1.02 -62.71 -1.05
N ALA A 13 -0.29 -62.63 -1.33
CA ALA A 13 -0.87 -61.45 -2.00
C ALA A 13 -0.95 -60.18 -1.11
N SER A 14 -1.18 -60.31 0.20
CA SER A 14 -1.20 -59.16 1.12
C SER A 14 0.18 -58.56 1.38
N ILE A 15 1.25 -59.34 1.31
CA ILE A 15 2.62 -58.85 1.53
C ILE A 15 3.07 -57.98 0.34
N TYR A 16 2.73 -58.37 -0.89
CA TYR A 16 3.02 -57.55 -2.08
C TYR A 16 2.21 -56.24 -2.10
N LEU A 17 0.96 -56.25 -1.63
CA LEU A 17 0.15 -55.04 -1.56
C LEU A 17 0.67 -54.05 -0.49
N ILE A 18 1.15 -54.56 0.65
CA ILE A 18 1.77 -53.74 1.71
C ILE A 18 3.12 -53.16 1.23
N LEU A 19 3.93 -53.92 0.49
CA LEU A 19 5.18 -53.44 -0.11
C LEU A 19 4.95 -52.35 -1.17
N ILE A 20 3.90 -52.48 -2.01
CA ILE A 20 3.54 -51.47 -3.01
C ILE A 20 3.05 -50.18 -2.32
N ILE A 21 2.25 -50.29 -1.24
CA ILE A 21 1.80 -49.13 -0.47
C ILE A 21 2.99 -48.45 0.23
N LEU A 22 3.95 -49.20 0.79
CA LEU A 22 5.18 -48.64 1.37
C LEU A 22 6.08 -47.92 0.34
N CYS A 23 6.05 -48.33 -0.92
CA CYS A 23 6.72 -47.64 -2.01
C CYS A 23 6.02 -46.32 -2.42
N PHE A 24 4.70 -46.20 -2.22
CA PHE A 24 3.95 -44.97 -2.54
C PHE A 24 3.97 -43.92 -1.41
N VAL A 25 4.21 -44.27 -0.15
CA VAL A 25 4.33 -43.29 0.96
C VAL A 25 5.72 -42.65 1.08
N ASN A 26 6.69 -43.03 0.24
CA ASN A 26 8.04 -42.44 0.21
C ASN A 26 8.32 -41.57 -1.05
N MET A 27 7.29 -41.23 -1.83
CA MET A 27 7.42 -40.41 -3.05
C MET A 27 6.68 -39.06 -3.00
N SER A 28 6.59 -38.45 -1.82
CA SER A 28 6.16 -37.05 -1.66
C SER A 28 7.28 -36.22 -1.00
N CYS A 29 8.38 -36.02 -1.75
CA CYS A 29 9.35 -34.93 -1.59
C CYS A 29 10.50 -35.15 -2.60
N ILE A 30 10.22 -34.97 -3.89
CA ILE A 30 11.30 -34.84 -4.87
C ILE A 30 11.75 -33.38 -4.83
N LYS A 31 12.81 -33.09 -4.07
CA LYS A 31 13.68 -31.93 -4.34
C LYS A 31 14.20 -32.08 -5.77
N LYS A 32 14.11 -31.05 -6.61
CA LYS A 32 14.86 -30.96 -7.86
C LYS A 32 16.36 -31.04 -7.52
N ILE A 33 16.96 -32.20 -7.69
CA ILE A 33 18.41 -32.38 -7.66
C ILE A 33 18.91 -32.16 -9.08
N ASN A 34 19.76 -31.14 -9.26
CA ASN A 34 20.45 -30.86 -10.51
C ASN A 34 21.61 -31.85 -10.64
N LEU A 35 21.45 -32.91 -11.45
CA LEU A 35 22.43 -34.01 -11.59
C LEU A 35 23.50 -33.70 -12.66
N TYR A 36 24.15 -32.55 -12.55
CA TYR A 36 25.42 -32.26 -13.24
C TYR A 36 26.32 -31.46 -12.32
N GLN A 37 27.07 -32.16 -11.47
CA GLN A 37 28.34 -31.70 -10.93
C GLN A 37 29.29 -32.88 -11.00
N GLY A 38 30.26 -32.79 -11.91
CA GLY A 38 31.40 -33.68 -11.90
C GLY A 38 32.23 -33.42 -10.65
N ASP A 39 32.77 -34.50 -10.09
CA ASP A 39 33.67 -34.50 -8.95
C ASP A 39 34.71 -33.38 -9.02
N LYS A 40 34.70 -32.49 -8.02
CA LYS A 40 35.88 -32.04 -7.26
C LYS A 40 35.54 -30.93 -6.26
N ASP A 41 36.07 -31.17 -5.06
CA ASP A 41 36.44 -30.26 -3.98
C ASP A 41 35.31 -29.69 -3.10
N ASP A 42 35.21 -30.32 -1.92
CA ASP A 42 34.75 -29.73 -0.67
C ASP A 42 35.49 -28.39 -0.43
N ASN A 43 34.83 -27.28 -0.73
CA ASN A 43 35.17 -25.98 -0.17
C ASN A 43 33.88 -25.21 0.15
N GLU A 44 33.86 -24.69 1.37
CA GLU A 44 32.86 -23.81 1.96
C GLU A 44 32.31 -22.77 0.98
N ASN A 45 31.06 -22.93 0.55
CA ASN A 45 30.28 -21.87 -0.09
C ASN A 45 29.30 -21.26 0.92
N THR A 46 29.79 -20.87 2.10
CA THR A 46 29.16 -19.79 2.85
C THR A 46 29.49 -18.50 2.11
N GLU A 47 28.49 -17.88 1.47
CA GLU A 47 28.64 -16.51 0.98
C GLU A 47 29.15 -15.65 2.14
N LYS A 48 30.25 -14.92 1.95
CA LYS A 48 30.86 -14.13 3.02
C LYS A 48 29.87 -13.07 3.51
N SER A 49 29.76 -12.93 4.84
CA SER A 49 29.05 -11.82 5.47
C SER A 49 29.45 -10.48 4.85
N GLN A 50 28.45 -9.68 4.47
CA GLN A 50 28.64 -8.37 3.85
C GLN A 50 27.74 -7.31 4.50
N ASP A 51 28.35 -6.24 4.98
CA ASP A 51 27.62 -5.03 5.38
C ASP A 51 27.42 -4.12 4.18
N MET A 52 26.17 -3.85 3.83
CA MET A 52 25.80 -3.01 2.68
C MET A 52 24.79 -1.94 3.05
N ILE A 53 24.79 -0.86 2.27
CA ILE A 53 23.74 0.15 2.31
C ILE A 53 22.55 -0.45 1.57
N SER A 54 21.41 -0.57 2.25
CA SER A 54 20.17 -1.05 1.64
C SER A 54 19.65 0.00 0.66
N GLU A 55 19.46 -0.39 -0.60
CA GLU A 55 18.99 0.49 -1.67
C GLU A 55 18.01 -0.25 -2.58
N THR A 56 17.01 0.48 -3.05
CA THR A 56 16.09 0.01 -4.09
C THR A 56 16.68 0.35 -5.47
N ASP A 57 16.41 -0.50 -6.46
CA ASP A 57 16.88 -0.36 -7.84
C ASP A 57 16.27 0.84 -8.58
N PHE A 58 15.14 1.38 -8.11
CA PHE A 58 14.54 2.61 -8.61
C PHE A 58 13.72 3.32 -7.53
N LEU A 59 13.47 4.61 -7.73
CA LEU A 59 12.55 5.39 -6.91
C LEU A 59 11.70 6.28 -7.82
N TYR A 60 10.40 6.39 -7.53
CA TYR A 60 9.53 7.32 -8.26
C TYR A 60 10.11 8.76 -8.23
N PRO A 61 10.14 9.48 -9.36
CA PRO A 61 10.79 10.80 -9.43
C PRO A 61 9.86 11.91 -8.88
N PHE A 62 9.63 11.91 -7.57
CA PHE A 62 8.65 12.80 -6.90
C PHE A 62 8.83 14.30 -7.21
N HIS A 63 10.06 14.80 -7.31
CA HIS A 63 10.33 16.21 -7.66
C HIS A 63 9.93 16.61 -9.08
N GLN A 64 9.62 15.64 -9.95
CA GLN A 64 9.23 15.90 -11.34
C GLN A 64 7.73 15.77 -11.58
N GLU A 65 6.95 15.48 -10.52
CA GLU A 65 5.51 15.27 -10.60
C GLU A 65 4.81 16.48 -11.22
N ALA A 66 3.72 16.23 -11.94
CA ALA A 66 2.94 17.29 -12.56
C ALA A 66 2.18 18.10 -11.49
N GLU A 67 2.13 19.41 -11.70
CA GLU A 67 1.33 20.34 -10.89
C GLU A 67 0.18 20.89 -11.74
N ASN A 68 -0.97 21.15 -11.09
CA ASN A 68 -2.13 21.82 -11.70
C ASN A 68 -2.60 21.14 -12.99
N ILE A 69 -2.93 19.85 -12.88
CA ILE A 69 -3.22 18.97 -14.01
C ILE A 69 -4.60 19.29 -14.59
N GLN A 70 -4.73 19.19 -15.92
CA GLN A 70 -6.02 19.24 -16.62
C GLN A 70 -6.28 17.89 -17.29
N ALA A 71 -7.04 17.02 -16.64
CA ALA A 71 -7.42 15.73 -17.21
C ALA A 71 -8.56 15.94 -18.22
N GLU A 72 -8.36 15.58 -19.49
CA GLU A 72 -9.41 15.62 -20.50
C GLU A 72 -9.90 14.21 -20.82
N ILE A 73 -11.22 14.04 -20.92
CA ILE A 73 -11.88 12.76 -21.17
C ILE A 73 -12.86 12.94 -22.33
N THR A 74 -12.75 12.04 -23.32
CA THR A 74 -13.68 11.95 -24.44
C THR A 74 -14.30 10.56 -24.44
N ILE A 75 -15.63 10.48 -24.41
CA ILE A 75 -16.40 9.25 -24.38
C ILE A 75 -17.16 9.15 -25.70
N HIS A 76 -16.96 8.04 -26.41
CA HIS A 76 -17.73 7.71 -27.61
C HIS A 76 -18.80 6.67 -27.27
N THR A 77 -20.02 6.87 -27.77
CA THR A 77 -21.16 6.00 -27.48
C THR A 77 -21.72 5.32 -28.72
N ASN A 78 -22.14 4.06 -28.56
CA ASN A 78 -22.80 3.27 -29.62
C ASN A 78 -24.20 3.82 -29.95
N SER A 79 -24.86 4.40 -28.96
CA SER A 79 -26.19 5.02 -29.06
C SER A 79 -26.07 6.54 -29.00
N PRO A 80 -27.01 7.30 -29.58
CA PRO A 80 -27.02 8.76 -29.44
C PRO A 80 -27.04 9.18 -27.97
N LEU A 81 -26.25 10.20 -27.64
CA LEU A 81 -26.16 10.77 -26.31
C LEU A 81 -27.52 11.30 -25.83
N PRO A 82 -27.85 11.13 -24.55
CA PRO A 82 -29.04 11.73 -23.95
C PRO A 82 -28.93 13.27 -23.94
N ASN A 83 -29.97 13.94 -23.44
CA ASN A 83 -29.90 15.39 -23.23
C ASN A 83 -28.73 15.72 -22.30
N ILE A 84 -27.77 16.51 -22.78
CA ILE A 84 -26.55 16.92 -22.06
C ILE A 84 -26.84 17.56 -20.69
N GLU A 85 -27.97 18.26 -20.56
CA GLU A 85 -28.41 18.91 -19.31
C GLU A 85 -28.78 17.89 -18.21
N THR A 86 -28.98 16.62 -18.59
CA THR A 86 -29.26 15.52 -17.65
C THR A 86 -28.00 14.79 -17.19
N LEU A 87 -26.86 15.02 -17.85
CA LEU A 87 -25.58 14.41 -17.50
C LEU A 87 -24.96 15.18 -16.34
N LYS A 88 -24.64 14.47 -15.25
CA LYS A 88 -23.98 15.04 -14.08
C LYS A 88 -22.68 14.31 -13.81
N ALA A 89 -21.58 15.07 -13.78
CA ALA A 89 -20.28 14.60 -13.35
C ALA A 89 -20.00 15.11 -11.94
N GLU A 90 -19.63 14.23 -11.01
CA GLU A 90 -19.31 14.61 -9.63
C GLU A 90 -18.23 13.73 -9.00
N PHE A 91 -17.45 14.32 -8.08
CA PHE A 91 -16.58 13.57 -7.19
C PHE A 91 -17.41 12.85 -6.11
N PRO A 92 -17.26 11.52 -5.93
CA PRO A 92 -17.80 10.87 -4.76
C PRO A 92 -17.09 11.33 -3.49
N VAL A 93 -17.74 11.17 -2.35
CA VAL A 93 -17.19 11.56 -1.03
C VAL A 93 -15.87 10.84 -0.73
N LEU A 94 -15.77 9.57 -1.09
CA LEU A 94 -14.56 8.75 -0.96
C LEU A 94 -14.18 8.22 -2.33
N LYS A 95 -12.88 8.10 -2.58
CA LYS A 95 -12.35 7.50 -3.81
C LYS A 95 -12.93 6.09 -3.98
N TYR A 96 -13.11 5.68 -5.24
CA TYR A 96 -13.66 4.37 -5.63
C TYR A 96 -15.08 4.10 -5.13
N ASN A 97 -15.84 5.15 -4.79
CA ASN A 97 -17.19 5.05 -4.22
C ASN A 97 -17.30 4.20 -2.95
N LYS A 98 -16.19 4.07 -2.18
CA LYS A 98 -16.20 3.32 -0.92
C LYS A 98 -17.12 3.98 0.11
N SER A 99 -17.58 3.17 1.07
CA SER A 99 -18.63 3.57 2.01
C SER A 99 -18.11 4.04 3.37
N TRP A 100 -16.83 3.79 3.67
CA TRP A 100 -16.19 4.25 4.89
C TRP A 100 -14.67 4.35 4.71
N LEU A 101 -14.05 5.14 5.59
CA LEU A 101 -12.64 5.49 5.54
C LEU A 101 -11.90 4.89 6.74
N LEU A 102 -10.82 4.18 6.47
CA LEU A 102 -9.84 3.76 7.47
C LEU A 102 -8.50 4.40 7.14
N MET A 103 -7.81 4.98 8.12
CA MET A 103 -6.45 5.48 7.94
C MET A 103 -5.54 4.90 9.01
N LEU A 104 -4.27 4.73 8.68
CA LEU A 104 -3.25 4.20 9.59
C LEU A 104 -2.00 5.07 9.52
N THR A 105 -1.50 5.48 10.67
CA THR A 105 -0.18 6.13 10.80
C THR A 105 0.63 5.42 11.87
N GLN A 106 1.80 4.92 11.46
CA GLN A 106 2.75 4.21 12.29
C GLN A 106 3.88 5.16 12.70
N ASP A 107 4.04 5.32 14.02
CA ASP A 107 4.92 6.29 14.65
C ASP A 107 6.33 5.72 14.92
N ASP A 108 7.19 6.57 15.47
CA ASP A 108 8.57 6.29 15.89
C ASP A 108 9.51 5.76 14.79
N CYS A 109 9.14 5.85 13.51
CA CYS A 109 9.95 5.34 12.40
C CYS A 109 10.34 3.85 12.61
N LYS A 110 9.45 3.01 13.16
CA LYS A 110 9.80 1.63 13.54
C LYS A 110 10.19 0.76 12.35
N HIS A 111 11.22 -0.07 12.52
CA HIS A 111 11.64 -1.08 11.52
C HIS A 111 10.46 -1.97 11.06
N ALA A 112 9.55 -2.29 11.98
CA ALA A 112 8.33 -3.08 11.72
C ALA A 112 7.38 -2.47 10.67
N ALA A 113 7.43 -1.16 10.42
CA ALA A 113 6.67 -0.55 9.34
C ALA A 113 7.01 -1.18 7.98
N PHE A 114 8.27 -1.57 7.78
CA PHE A 114 8.71 -2.28 6.58
C PHE A 114 8.45 -3.79 6.70
N SER A 115 9.06 -4.45 7.68
CA SER A 115 9.10 -5.92 7.75
C SER A 115 7.81 -6.58 8.24
N CYS A 116 6.83 -5.78 8.69
CA CYS A 116 5.52 -6.27 9.11
C CYS A 116 4.38 -5.57 8.36
N THR A 117 4.22 -4.26 8.51
CA THR A 117 3.04 -3.55 7.95
C THR A 117 3.07 -3.53 6.42
N TRP A 118 4.12 -2.96 5.82
CA TRP A 118 4.29 -2.95 4.36
C TRP A 118 4.39 -4.37 3.81
N ALA A 119 5.10 -5.25 4.50
CA ALA A 119 5.28 -6.64 4.10
C ALA A 119 3.95 -7.40 3.99
N ALA A 120 3.09 -7.31 5.01
CA ALA A 120 1.79 -7.96 5.04
C ALA A 120 0.90 -7.46 3.89
N ILE A 121 0.83 -6.14 3.70
CA ILE A 121 0.05 -5.51 2.64
C ILE A 121 0.50 -5.98 1.24
N ASN A 122 1.82 -6.07 1.03
CA ASN A 122 2.40 -6.33 -0.29
C ASN A 122 2.76 -7.80 -0.53
N GLY A 123 2.21 -8.72 0.27
CA GLY A 123 2.40 -10.16 0.09
C GLY A 123 3.86 -10.60 0.22
N LYS A 124 4.64 -9.93 1.06
CA LYS A 124 6.05 -10.23 1.33
C LYS A 124 6.16 -11.21 2.52
N PRO A 125 7.34 -11.82 2.74
CA PRO A 125 7.56 -12.69 3.89
C PRO A 125 7.30 -11.94 5.20
N LEU A 126 6.74 -12.63 6.19
CA LEU A 126 6.57 -12.13 7.56
C LEU A 126 7.34 -13.02 8.51
N SER A 127 7.77 -12.48 9.64
CA SER A 127 8.45 -13.22 10.70
C SER A 127 7.81 -12.92 12.07
N PRO A 128 7.46 -13.94 12.86
CA PRO A 128 6.96 -13.75 14.22
C PRO A 128 7.97 -13.17 15.20
N GLN A 129 9.28 -13.41 15.00
CA GLN A 129 10.31 -13.05 15.98
C GLN A 129 11.31 -12.01 15.48
N TYR A 130 11.42 -11.83 14.17
CA TYR A 130 12.51 -11.10 13.55
C TYR A 130 12.04 -10.01 12.58
N PHE A 131 13.00 -9.18 12.17
CA PHE A 131 12.82 -8.03 11.29
C PHE A 131 13.86 -8.10 10.18
N TYR A 132 13.53 -7.64 8.99
CA TYR A 132 14.44 -7.68 7.86
C TYR A 132 14.35 -6.37 7.07
N ASP A 133 15.48 -5.94 6.50
CA ASP A 133 15.54 -4.83 5.55
C ASP A 133 15.32 -5.29 4.10
N LEU A 134 15.16 -4.33 3.19
CA LEU A 134 15.06 -4.59 1.75
C LEU A 134 16.23 -5.42 1.20
N ALA A 135 17.47 -5.15 1.62
CA ALA A 135 18.64 -5.90 1.18
C ALA A 135 18.54 -7.40 1.51
N HIS A 136 17.92 -7.78 2.64
CA HIS A 136 17.65 -9.18 2.97
C HIS A 136 16.67 -9.81 1.98
N LEU A 137 15.58 -9.10 1.63
CA LEU A 137 14.63 -9.56 0.61
C LEU A 137 15.30 -9.76 -0.74
N GLN A 138 16.09 -8.79 -1.19
CA GLN A 138 16.78 -8.83 -2.48
C GLN A 138 17.81 -9.97 -2.55
N ALA A 139 18.54 -10.23 -1.46
CA ALA A 139 19.51 -11.32 -1.39
C ALA A 139 18.89 -12.71 -1.19
N GLY A 140 17.63 -12.77 -0.73
CA GLY A 140 17.00 -14.00 -0.26
C GLY A 140 17.66 -14.54 1.02
N ASP A 141 18.24 -13.66 1.85
CA ASP A 141 18.72 -13.97 3.19
C ASP A 141 17.62 -13.63 4.20
N LEU A 142 16.75 -14.59 4.48
CA LEU A 142 15.53 -14.37 5.26
C LEU A 142 15.60 -15.00 6.65
N PRO A 143 14.82 -14.48 7.63
CA PRO A 143 14.67 -15.11 8.94
C PRO A 143 14.26 -16.60 8.85
N PRO A 144 14.61 -17.41 9.85
CA PRO A 144 14.35 -18.85 9.83
C PRO A 144 12.86 -19.23 10.01
N ASP A 145 12.05 -18.29 10.49
CA ASP A 145 10.64 -18.47 10.86
C ASP A 145 9.69 -17.75 9.89
N ILE A 146 10.14 -17.49 8.66
CA ILE A 146 9.30 -16.81 7.67
C ILE A 146 8.01 -17.58 7.36
N TYR A 147 6.94 -16.82 7.18
CA TYR A 147 5.67 -17.30 6.64
C TYR A 147 5.07 -16.25 5.70
N TYR A 148 4.00 -16.62 4.98
CA TYR A 148 3.29 -15.74 4.07
C TYR A 148 1.80 -15.80 4.33
N LEU A 149 1.10 -14.67 4.19
CA LEU A 149 -0.37 -14.64 4.19
C LEU A 149 -0.97 -15.25 2.91
N GLY A 150 -0.14 -15.47 1.87
CA GLY A 150 -0.53 -16.06 0.60
C GLY A 150 -1.23 -15.10 -0.37
N LYS A 151 -1.39 -13.83 -0.01
CA LYS A 151 -1.99 -12.78 -0.83
C LYS A 151 -1.57 -11.38 -0.37
N THR A 152 -1.74 -10.41 -1.25
CA THR A 152 -1.70 -8.97 -0.94
C THR A 152 -3.01 -8.55 -0.27
N LEU A 153 -2.99 -7.45 0.48
CA LEU A 153 -4.13 -6.95 1.25
C LEU A 153 -4.59 -5.60 0.70
N GLY A 154 -5.88 -5.47 0.40
CA GLY A 154 -6.40 -4.31 -0.29
C GLY A 154 -7.91 -4.30 -0.47
N SER A 155 -8.36 -3.30 -1.22
CA SER A 155 -9.70 -3.20 -1.81
C SER A 155 -9.58 -3.30 -3.34
N THR A 156 -10.68 -3.16 -4.07
CA THR A 156 -10.65 -2.86 -5.50
C THR A 156 -10.91 -1.38 -5.76
N ASP A 157 -10.63 -0.90 -6.97
CA ASP A 157 -11.00 0.43 -7.45
C ASP A 157 -12.48 0.55 -7.86
N GLY A 158 -13.28 -0.53 -7.68
CA GLY A 158 -14.66 -0.62 -8.16
C GLY A 158 -14.79 -0.92 -9.66
N ALA A 159 -13.67 -0.98 -10.38
CA ALA A 159 -13.58 -1.26 -11.81
C ALA A 159 -12.68 -2.48 -12.12
N GLY A 160 -12.53 -3.38 -11.15
CA GLY A 160 -11.85 -4.66 -11.32
C GLY A 160 -10.34 -4.65 -11.11
N ASN A 161 -9.74 -3.51 -10.75
CA ASN A 161 -8.31 -3.47 -10.39
C ASN A 161 -8.12 -3.50 -8.87
N GLU A 162 -7.07 -4.18 -8.44
CA GLU A 162 -6.64 -4.15 -7.04
C GLU A 162 -6.15 -2.75 -6.64
N ILE A 163 -6.49 -2.34 -5.41
CA ILE A 163 -5.91 -1.21 -4.70
C ILE A 163 -5.42 -1.71 -3.35
N ARG A 164 -4.10 -1.92 -3.21
CA ARG A 164 -3.49 -2.33 -1.95
C ARG A 164 -3.70 -1.26 -0.88
N PHE A 165 -3.83 -1.69 0.38
CA PHE A 165 -3.93 -0.76 1.49
C PHE A 165 -2.70 0.14 1.59
N SER A 166 -2.88 1.39 2.00
CA SER A 166 -1.79 2.34 2.23
C SER A 166 -1.84 2.84 3.68
N PHE A 167 -0.68 3.29 4.16
CA PHE A 167 -0.49 3.82 5.50
C PHE A 167 0.60 4.88 5.49
N THR A 168 0.70 5.66 6.57
CA THR A 168 1.79 6.61 6.79
C THR A 168 2.80 6.02 7.76
N THR A 169 4.11 6.18 7.51
CA THR A 169 5.14 6.00 8.54
C THR A 169 5.78 7.34 8.89
N THR A 170 6.08 7.57 10.17
CA THR A 170 6.89 8.73 10.56
C THR A 170 8.38 8.51 10.24
N LEU A 171 9.13 9.60 10.11
CA LEU A 171 10.56 9.57 9.82
C LEU A 171 11.38 10.24 10.92
N LEU A 172 12.49 9.62 11.32
CA LEU A 172 13.53 10.20 12.17
C LEU A 172 14.66 10.76 11.29
N SER A 173 14.32 11.63 10.34
CA SER A 173 15.22 11.99 9.22
C SER A 173 16.56 12.60 9.63
N GLU A 174 16.63 13.23 10.81
CA GLU A 174 17.86 13.82 11.35
C GLU A 174 18.77 12.80 12.07
N TRP A 175 18.28 11.59 12.36
CA TRP A 175 19.03 10.59 13.13
C TRP A 175 19.86 9.67 12.23
N ASP A 176 21.12 9.46 12.62
CA ASP A 176 22.05 8.54 11.95
C ASP A 176 21.58 7.07 11.93
N SER A 177 20.61 6.70 12.78
CA SER A 177 20.03 5.37 12.76
C SER A 177 19.40 5.01 11.40
N MET A 178 18.96 6.01 10.62
CA MET A 178 18.44 5.79 9.27
C MET A 178 19.53 5.47 8.23
N ASN A 179 20.81 5.71 8.56
CA ASN A 179 21.97 5.45 7.69
C ASN A 179 22.65 4.09 8.00
N VAL A 180 22.12 3.32 8.95
CA VAL A 180 22.71 2.04 9.38
C VAL A 180 22.71 1.02 8.23
N LYS A 181 23.83 0.30 8.08
CA LYS A 181 23.98 -0.77 7.09
C LYS A 181 23.19 -2.03 7.46
N THR A 182 22.87 -2.82 6.45
CA THR A 182 22.29 -4.16 6.59
C THR A 182 23.38 -5.21 6.42
N ASN A 183 23.43 -6.17 7.34
CA ASN A 183 24.35 -7.29 7.29
C ASN A 183 23.69 -8.45 6.54
N ILE A 184 24.21 -8.82 5.37
CA ILE A 184 23.76 -9.97 4.58
C ILE A 184 24.72 -11.12 4.82
N HIS A 185 24.19 -12.27 5.25
CA HIS A 185 24.98 -13.48 5.45
C HIS A 185 24.14 -14.71 5.09
N LYS A 186 23.88 -14.86 3.79
CA LYS A 186 22.99 -15.89 3.26
C LYS A 186 23.47 -17.29 3.64
N GLY A 187 22.54 -18.09 4.16
CA GLY A 187 22.81 -19.47 4.58
C GLY A 187 23.48 -19.60 5.96
N PHE A 188 23.83 -18.49 6.63
CA PHE A 188 24.38 -18.52 7.97
C PHE A 188 23.29 -18.71 9.04
N THR A 189 23.47 -19.71 9.89
CA THR A 189 22.45 -20.19 10.85
C THR A 189 22.95 -20.30 12.30
N GLU A 190 24.21 -19.96 12.60
CA GLU A 190 24.72 -20.02 13.98
C GLU A 190 24.02 -19.00 14.90
N ASN A 191 23.63 -17.84 14.36
CA ASN A 191 22.77 -16.86 15.00
C ASN A 191 21.98 -16.04 13.96
N TYR A 192 21.03 -15.25 14.47
CA TYR A 192 20.10 -14.43 13.66
C TYR A 192 20.14 -12.94 14.03
N TYR A 193 21.27 -12.45 14.57
CA TYR A 193 21.38 -11.06 15.05
C TYR A 193 21.18 -10.03 13.94
N ARG A 194 21.53 -10.37 12.69
CA ARG A 194 21.26 -9.52 11.52
C ARG A 194 19.77 -9.22 11.30
N PHE A 195 18.89 -10.04 11.88
CA PHE A 195 17.44 -9.87 11.83
C PHE A 195 16.82 -9.31 13.13
N PHE A 196 17.62 -8.83 14.08
CA PHE A 196 17.07 -8.14 15.26
C PHE A 196 16.52 -6.76 14.87
N MET A 197 15.53 -6.29 15.64
CA MET A 197 14.91 -4.99 15.40
C MET A 197 15.96 -3.88 15.46
N LYS A 198 16.05 -3.07 14.39
CA LYS A 198 16.83 -1.83 14.38
C LYS A 198 16.06 -0.73 15.12
N SER A 199 16.79 0.26 15.63
CA SER A 199 16.18 1.38 16.37
C SER A 199 15.20 2.21 15.52
N SER A 200 15.38 2.23 14.20
CA SER A 200 14.48 2.86 13.24
C SER A 200 14.47 2.09 11.91
N LEU A 201 13.62 2.51 10.98
CA LEU A 201 13.80 2.24 9.56
C LEU A 201 15.14 2.80 9.08
N ILE A 202 15.67 2.20 8.01
CA ILE A 202 16.77 2.74 7.22
C ILE A 202 16.24 3.30 5.90
N TRP A 203 16.99 4.21 5.27
CA TRP A 203 16.54 4.90 4.06
C TRP A 203 16.14 3.97 2.91
N GLY A 204 16.85 2.84 2.71
CA GLY A 204 16.50 1.85 1.69
C GLY A 204 15.09 1.29 1.85
N ASN A 205 14.69 0.98 3.09
CA ASN A 205 13.34 0.47 3.38
C ASN A 205 12.30 1.54 3.09
N VAL A 206 12.56 2.81 3.47
CA VAL A 206 11.66 3.93 3.18
C VAL A 206 11.51 4.10 1.67
N ARG A 207 12.61 4.18 0.92
CA ARG A 207 12.62 4.35 -0.54
C ARG A 207 11.79 3.27 -1.23
N GLU A 208 11.93 2.01 -0.82
CA GLU A 208 11.08 0.94 -1.35
C GLU A 208 9.60 1.13 -1.00
N MET A 209 9.26 1.45 0.25
CA MET A 209 7.86 1.70 0.64
C MET A 209 7.21 2.82 -0.18
N LEU A 210 7.96 3.88 -0.52
CA LEU A 210 7.45 4.98 -1.34
C LEU A 210 7.07 4.54 -2.76
N ASN A 211 7.74 3.52 -3.32
CA ASN A 211 7.37 2.96 -4.62
C ASN A 211 5.97 2.32 -4.62
N TYR A 212 5.41 2.00 -3.44
CA TYR A 212 4.05 1.47 -3.27
C TYR A 212 3.06 2.51 -2.73
N GLY A 213 3.45 3.79 -2.70
CA GLY A 213 2.55 4.86 -2.28
C GLY A 213 2.31 4.91 -0.77
N VAL A 214 3.24 4.39 0.05
CA VAL A 214 3.24 4.64 1.51
C VAL A 214 3.47 6.13 1.76
N GLY A 215 2.74 6.71 2.72
CA GLY A 215 2.85 8.11 3.14
C GLY A 215 3.99 8.33 4.14
N ILE A 216 4.45 9.58 4.25
CA ILE A 216 5.46 9.96 5.25
C ILE A 216 4.98 11.13 6.11
N ALA A 217 5.44 11.18 7.35
CA ALA A 217 5.16 12.28 8.28
C ALA A 217 6.37 12.66 9.12
N PHE A 218 6.45 13.93 9.49
CA PHE A 218 7.24 14.39 10.62
C PHE A 218 6.68 13.82 11.93
N HIS A 219 7.56 13.69 12.92
CA HIS A 219 7.22 13.30 14.29
C HIS A 219 8.18 14.02 15.24
N ASP A 220 9.00 13.31 16.01
CA ASP A 220 10.12 13.90 16.73
C ASP A 220 11.16 14.49 15.76
N VAL A 221 11.69 15.65 16.13
CA VAL A 221 12.80 16.33 15.45
C VAL A 221 13.91 16.62 16.47
N MET A 222 15.15 16.85 16.04
CA MET A 222 16.31 17.01 16.94
C MET A 222 16.39 18.39 17.62
N ALA A 223 15.24 19.01 17.89
CA ALA A 223 15.17 20.29 18.60
C ALA A 223 15.86 20.20 19.96
N ASN A 224 16.63 21.23 20.30
CA ASN A 224 17.30 21.33 21.60
C ASN A 224 16.28 21.54 22.72
N ASP A 225 15.21 22.30 22.45
CA ASP A 225 14.07 22.48 23.32
C ASP A 225 12.76 22.15 22.60
N VAL A 226 12.22 20.96 22.89
CA VAL A 226 10.94 20.48 22.35
C VAL A 226 9.72 21.26 22.86
N ASN A 227 9.89 22.23 23.75
CA ASN A 227 8.82 23.14 24.18
C ASN A 227 8.96 24.55 23.56
N ASN A 228 9.90 24.73 22.62
CA ASN A 228 10.11 25.97 21.89
C ASN A 228 9.70 25.82 20.42
N GLU A 229 8.60 26.46 20.02
CA GLU A 229 8.06 26.39 18.65
C GLU A 229 9.07 26.82 17.58
N ASN A 230 9.89 27.84 17.88
CA ASN A 230 10.90 28.32 16.93
C ASN A 230 12.07 27.35 16.77
N ASP A 231 12.38 26.56 17.80
CA ASP A 231 13.43 25.55 17.71
C ASP A 231 12.93 24.36 16.88
N ILE A 232 11.73 23.86 17.18
CA ILE A 232 11.08 22.82 16.37
C ILE A 232 10.95 23.25 14.91
N LEU A 233 10.52 24.49 14.64
CA LEU A 233 10.35 24.98 13.27
C LEU A 233 11.67 24.96 12.46
N LYS A 234 12.80 25.33 13.08
CA LYS A 234 14.12 25.20 12.44
C LYS A 234 14.45 23.74 12.12
N HIS A 235 14.11 22.83 13.02
CA HIS A 235 14.37 21.42 12.81
C HIS A 235 13.42 20.78 11.78
N TYR A 236 12.19 21.27 11.61
CA TYR A 236 11.37 20.89 10.45
C TYR A 236 12.05 21.24 9.13
N GLU A 237 12.70 22.41 9.01
CA GLU A 237 13.45 22.79 7.80
C GLU A 237 14.64 21.86 7.56
N ILE A 238 15.41 21.53 8.61
CA ILE A 238 16.55 20.61 8.52
C ILE A 238 16.08 19.22 8.08
N ALA A 239 15.09 18.67 8.78
CA ALA A 239 14.48 17.38 8.48
C ALA A 239 13.94 17.33 7.05
N GLN A 240 13.22 18.37 6.61
CA GLN A 240 12.71 18.47 5.25
C GLN A 240 13.83 18.41 4.19
N ASN A 241 14.94 19.11 4.41
CA ASN A 241 16.06 19.11 3.47
C ASN A 241 16.69 17.70 3.34
N ILE A 242 16.83 16.98 4.44
CA ILE A 242 17.32 15.60 4.42
C ILE A 242 16.33 14.69 3.69
N ILE A 243 15.03 14.82 3.98
CA ILE A 243 13.96 14.06 3.32
C ILE A 243 14.00 14.28 1.80
N LEU A 244 14.12 15.54 1.35
CA LEU A 244 14.23 15.89 -0.07
C LEU A 244 15.46 15.24 -0.72
N GLU A 245 16.63 15.30 -0.07
CA GLU A 245 17.86 14.66 -0.56
C GLU A 245 17.70 13.15 -0.69
N LYS A 246 17.19 12.49 0.35
CA LYS A 246 17.14 11.03 0.45
C LYS A 246 16.03 10.40 -0.38
N LEU A 247 14.96 11.13 -0.69
CA LEU A 247 13.73 10.57 -1.27
C LEU A 247 13.39 11.14 -2.65
N SER A 248 14.39 11.45 -3.48
CA SER A 248 14.20 11.95 -4.85
C SER A 248 13.33 13.20 -4.92
N GLY A 249 13.56 14.12 -3.98
CA GLY A 249 12.83 15.37 -3.79
C GLY A 249 11.37 15.18 -3.37
N ARG A 250 11.01 14.03 -2.80
CA ARG A 250 9.73 13.85 -2.11
C ARG A 250 9.74 14.61 -0.79
N GLY A 251 9.27 15.85 -0.80
CA GLY A 251 9.04 16.62 0.40
C GLY A 251 7.93 16.05 1.29
N CYS A 252 8.08 16.16 2.60
CA CYS A 252 7.07 15.78 3.58
C CYS A 252 6.08 16.92 3.82
N LYS A 253 4.79 16.60 3.90
CA LYS A 253 3.71 17.58 4.17
C LYS A 253 2.78 17.20 5.32
N MET A 254 3.16 16.20 6.11
CA MET A 254 2.33 15.71 7.21
C MET A 254 3.08 15.76 8.54
N LEU A 255 2.39 16.14 9.61
CA LEU A 255 2.86 15.93 10.98
C LEU A 255 1.99 14.87 11.67
N ALA A 256 2.62 13.87 12.28
CA ALA A 256 2.02 13.11 13.36
C ALA A 256 2.55 13.67 14.67
N GLU A 257 1.69 14.20 15.54
CA GLU A 257 2.13 14.78 16.82
C GLU A 257 2.88 13.75 17.68
N PRO A 258 4.12 14.04 18.11
CA PRO A 258 4.82 13.21 19.07
C PRO A 258 4.44 13.57 20.51
N ASN A 259 4.37 12.56 21.37
CA ASN A 259 4.34 12.69 22.83
C ASN A 259 3.18 13.53 23.42
N GLY A 260 2.12 13.79 22.66
CA GLY A 260 1.06 14.70 23.09
C GLY A 260 1.49 16.18 23.15
N ASN A 261 2.64 16.51 22.55
CA ASN A 261 3.26 17.82 22.66
C ASN A 261 2.74 18.79 21.59
N LYS A 262 1.82 19.67 21.99
CA LYS A 262 1.17 20.64 21.11
C LYS A 262 2.10 21.72 20.56
N THR A 263 3.30 21.89 21.11
CA THR A 263 4.34 22.79 20.56
C THR A 263 4.72 22.36 19.14
N TYR A 264 4.74 21.04 18.84
CA TYR A 264 4.96 20.53 17.48
C TYR A 264 3.87 20.95 16.51
N VAL A 265 2.61 20.89 16.95
CA VAL A 265 1.45 21.31 16.15
C VAL A 265 1.50 22.81 15.89
N ASN A 266 1.79 23.64 16.90
CA ASN A 266 1.88 25.08 16.74
C ASN A 266 3.01 25.49 15.79
N ALA A 267 4.19 24.87 15.91
CA ALA A 267 5.29 25.06 14.98
C ALA A 267 4.88 24.64 13.55
N ALA A 268 4.17 23.52 13.40
CA ALA A 268 3.73 23.02 12.11
C ALA A 268 2.67 23.92 11.46
N LEU A 269 1.81 24.59 12.24
CA LEU A 269 0.90 25.61 11.72
C LEU A 269 1.66 26.76 11.04
N SER A 270 2.84 27.12 11.56
CA SER A 270 3.70 28.17 11.01
C SER A 270 4.63 27.69 9.88
N TYR A 271 4.87 26.38 9.75
CA TYR A 271 5.73 25.81 8.72
C TYR A 271 4.94 25.46 7.45
N SER A 272 5.07 26.24 6.37
CA SER A 272 4.19 26.14 5.19
C SER A 272 4.12 24.76 4.52
N PRO A 273 5.20 23.95 4.46
CA PRO A 273 5.14 22.62 3.85
C PRO A 273 4.20 21.63 4.52
N ILE A 274 4.02 21.69 5.85
CA ILE A 274 3.11 20.79 6.54
C ILE A 274 1.68 21.24 6.27
N GLN A 275 0.88 20.44 5.59
CA GLN A 275 -0.48 20.80 5.16
C GLN A 275 -1.56 19.95 5.83
N THR A 276 -1.19 18.84 6.47
CA THR A 276 -2.12 17.98 7.18
C THR A 276 -1.46 17.43 8.43
N MET A 277 -2.22 17.24 9.50
CA MET A 277 -1.67 16.84 10.80
C MET A 277 -2.57 15.84 11.51
N THR A 278 -2.01 15.07 12.44
CA THR A 278 -2.80 14.21 13.34
C THR A 278 -2.33 14.29 14.78
N ALA A 279 -3.26 14.12 15.73
CA ALA A 279 -3.00 13.99 17.16
C ALA A 279 -4.10 13.17 17.84
N GLN A 280 -3.82 12.67 19.05
CA GLN A 280 -4.79 11.95 19.87
C GLN A 280 -5.84 12.87 20.52
N THR A 281 -5.48 14.13 20.75
CA THR A 281 -6.31 15.09 21.48
C THR A 281 -6.31 16.45 20.79
N GLN A 282 -7.39 17.20 20.98
CA GLN A 282 -7.61 18.53 20.37
C GLN A 282 -7.65 18.52 18.83
N GLY A 283 -7.65 17.34 18.22
CA GLY A 283 -7.95 17.16 16.80
C GLY A 283 -9.46 17.18 16.53
N ILE A 284 -9.82 17.40 15.27
CA ILE A 284 -11.19 17.24 14.81
C ILE A 284 -11.45 15.77 14.51
N LYS A 285 -12.57 15.24 15.02
CA LYS A 285 -13.06 13.95 14.59
C LYS A 285 -13.63 14.07 13.17
N LEU A 286 -13.06 13.31 12.25
CA LEU A 286 -13.38 13.40 10.83
C LEU A 286 -14.64 12.57 10.50
N TYR A 287 -15.62 13.19 9.87
CA TYR A 287 -16.82 12.54 9.32
C TYR A 287 -16.86 12.78 7.81
N PRO A 288 -16.32 11.88 6.97
CA PRO A 288 -16.09 12.17 5.56
C PRO A 288 -17.32 12.65 4.77
N TYR A 289 -18.51 12.15 5.12
CA TYR A 289 -19.78 12.53 4.47
C TYR A 289 -20.40 13.84 4.99
N GLN A 290 -19.94 14.36 6.12
CA GLN A 290 -20.46 15.60 6.73
C GLN A 290 -19.47 16.76 6.55
N ASN A 291 -18.17 16.46 6.55
CA ASN A 291 -17.11 17.44 6.33
C ASN A 291 -17.04 17.79 4.83
N SER A 292 -17.68 18.88 4.42
CA SER A 292 -17.53 19.47 3.08
C SER A 292 -16.38 20.47 2.96
N GLN A 293 -15.61 20.65 4.04
CA GLN A 293 -14.60 21.70 4.14
C GLN A 293 -13.22 21.22 3.67
N ASN A 294 -12.42 22.18 3.19
CA ASN A 294 -11.01 22.00 2.92
C ASN A 294 -10.27 21.67 4.23
N LEU A 295 -9.50 20.58 4.24
CA LEU A 295 -8.75 20.10 5.41
C LEU A 295 -7.33 20.71 5.53
N ASN A 296 -7.02 21.79 4.82
CA ASN A 296 -5.72 22.44 4.89
C ASN A 296 -5.38 22.85 6.34
N LYS A 297 -4.23 22.40 6.83
CA LYS A 297 -3.74 22.57 8.21
C LYS A 297 -4.67 21.99 9.29
N ALA A 298 -5.62 21.14 8.92
CA ALA A 298 -6.48 20.49 9.90
C ALA A 298 -5.67 19.51 10.77
N LEU A 299 -5.88 19.58 12.07
CA LEU A 299 -5.41 18.57 13.02
C LEU A 299 -6.48 17.49 13.15
N ILE A 300 -6.25 16.32 12.54
CA ILE A 300 -7.22 15.23 12.51
C ILE A 300 -7.02 14.32 13.73
N GLU A 301 -8.11 14.05 14.46
CA GLU A 301 -8.09 13.12 15.58
C GLU A 301 -7.79 11.69 15.09
N ARG A 302 -6.83 11.03 15.72
CA ARG A 302 -6.64 9.56 15.61
C ARG A 302 -6.60 8.92 17.00
N SER A 303 -6.75 7.61 17.04
CA SER A 303 -6.69 6.85 18.30
C SER A 303 -5.71 5.69 18.19
N PHE A 304 -5.00 5.41 19.29
CA PHE A 304 -4.21 4.19 19.45
C PHE A 304 -5.07 2.99 19.89
N TYR A 305 -6.35 3.23 20.17
CA TYR A 305 -7.33 2.22 20.62
C TYR A 305 -6.81 1.39 21.80
N ASN A 306 -6.14 2.05 22.74
CA ASN A 306 -5.69 1.40 23.98
C ASN A 306 -6.92 0.92 24.77
N PRO A 307 -6.92 -0.33 25.26
CA PRO A 307 -8.00 -0.82 26.11
C PRO A 307 -8.04 0.00 27.42
N PRO A 308 -9.24 0.32 27.95
CA PRO A 308 -9.38 0.85 29.30
C PRO A 308 -8.75 -0.09 30.35
N LEU A 309 -8.31 0.44 31.51
CA LEU A 309 -7.60 -0.33 32.55
C LEU A 309 -8.27 -1.65 32.97
N ASN A 310 -9.60 -1.76 32.86
CA ASN A 310 -10.36 -2.94 33.25
C ASN A 310 -10.78 -3.85 32.08
N ASP A 311 -10.40 -3.50 30.84
CA ASP A 311 -10.67 -4.29 29.65
C ASP A 311 -9.46 -5.18 29.33
N LYS A 312 -9.70 -6.48 29.16
CA LYS A 312 -8.64 -7.47 28.91
C LYS A 312 -8.30 -7.62 27.42
N ARG A 313 -9.06 -6.97 26.54
CA ARG A 313 -8.81 -6.93 25.10
C ARG A 313 -7.50 -6.22 24.79
N ASN A 314 -6.84 -6.60 23.70
CA ASN A 314 -5.68 -5.85 23.19
C ASN A 314 -6.12 -4.72 22.24
N ASN A 315 -5.17 -3.92 21.75
CA ASN A 315 -5.46 -2.84 20.79
C ASN A 315 -6.17 -3.34 19.52
N ILE A 316 -5.79 -4.51 19.00
CA ILE A 316 -6.38 -5.09 17.79
C ILE A 316 -7.86 -5.40 18.00
N ASP A 317 -8.22 -6.00 19.14
CA ASP A 317 -9.61 -6.29 19.50
C ASP A 317 -10.44 -5.00 19.67
N MET A 318 -9.82 -3.95 20.24
CA MET A 318 -10.45 -2.63 20.37
C MET A 318 -10.70 -1.98 18.99
N ILE A 319 -9.77 -2.11 18.06
CA ILE A 319 -9.92 -1.62 16.67
C ILE A 319 -11.04 -2.38 15.95
N LYS A 320 -11.07 -3.71 16.04
CA LYS A 320 -12.13 -4.54 15.44
C LYS A 320 -13.51 -4.16 15.96
N ALA A 321 -13.63 -3.94 17.27
CA ALA A 321 -14.86 -3.47 17.88
C ALA A 321 -15.26 -2.08 17.37
N ALA A 322 -14.33 -1.12 17.33
CA ALA A 322 -14.60 0.22 16.83
C ALA A 322 -15.05 0.22 15.37
N ILE A 323 -14.43 -0.60 14.51
CA ILE A 323 -14.87 -0.78 13.11
C ILE A 323 -16.29 -1.32 13.08
N THR A 324 -16.56 -2.39 13.81
CA THR A 324 -17.87 -3.05 13.81
C THR A 324 -18.97 -2.09 14.30
N ASP A 325 -18.73 -1.38 15.39
CA ASP A 325 -19.67 -0.42 15.97
C ASP A 325 -19.94 0.77 15.04
N GLU A 326 -18.90 1.30 14.38
CA GLU A 326 -19.05 2.41 13.44
C GLU A 326 -19.84 1.99 12.20
N LEU A 327 -19.67 0.76 11.73
CA LEU A 327 -20.36 0.24 10.56
C LEU A 327 -21.85 -0.05 10.78
N LEU A 328 -22.33 -0.12 12.03
CA LEU A 328 -23.76 -0.15 12.36
C LEU A 328 -24.49 1.15 11.98
N LYS A 329 -23.75 2.25 11.81
CA LYS A 329 -24.32 3.55 11.44
C LYS A 329 -24.52 3.67 9.92
N PRO A 330 -25.50 4.48 9.45
CA PRO A 330 -25.56 4.90 8.05
C PRO A 330 -24.24 5.54 7.62
N LYS A 331 -23.81 5.34 6.37
CA LYS A 331 -22.49 5.81 5.90
C LYS A 331 -22.30 7.32 6.08
N GLU A 332 -23.38 8.09 5.97
CA GLU A 332 -23.42 9.54 6.15
C GLU A 332 -23.11 9.99 7.60
N GLN A 333 -23.18 9.06 8.57
CA GLN A 333 -22.95 9.31 9.99
C GLN A 333 -21.66 8.67 10.51
N ARG A 334 -20.92 7.96 9.66
CA ARG A 334 -19.67 7.30 10.04
C ARG A 334 -18.55 8.31 10.15
N SER A 335 -17.84 8.25 11.27
CA SER A 335 -16.51 8.84 11.39
C SER A 335 -15.47 7.98 10.69
N ALA A 336 -14.36 8.59 10.31
CA ALA A 336 -13.19 7.85 9.87
C ALA A 336 -12.63 7.02 11.05
N ILE A 337 -12.23 5.78 10.77
CA ILE A 337 -11.45 4.97 11.71
C ILE A 337 -9.99 5.33 11.48
N TYR A 338 -9.43 6.20 12.33
CA TYR A 338 -8.04 6.62 12.19
C TYR A 338 -7.17 6.05 13.31
N ILE A 339 -6.29 5.13 12.95
CA ILE A 339 -5.44 4.37 13.85
C ILE A 339 -4.03 4.99 13.94
N GLY A 340 -3.58 5.21 15.17
CA GLY A 340 -2.17 5.38 15.53
C GLY A 340 -1.58 4.09 16.07
N VAL A 341 -0.33 3.80 15.75
CA VAL A 341 0.40 2.64 16.28
C VAL A 341 1.89 2.94 16.38
N HIS A 342 2.58 2.41 17.38
CA HIS A 342 4.05 2.48 17.46
C HIS A 342 4.66 1.28 16.71
N GLY A 343 4.70 0.12 17.37
CA GLY A 343 5.18 -1.15 16.82
C GLY A 343 4.06 -2.00 16.26
N THR A 344 4.34 -2.67 15.15
CA THR A 344 3.47 -3.71 14.56
C THR A 344 4.15 -5.08 14.65
N ASP A 345 3.33 -6.12 14.72
CA ASP A 345 3.73 -7.52 14.81
C ASP A 345 2.79 -8.39 13.95
N THR A 346 2.95 -9.71 14.02
CA THR A 346 2.11 -10.64 13.24
C THR A 346 0.62 -10.48 13.55
N GLY A 347 0.23 -10.07 14.75
CA GLY A 347 -1.16 -9.76 15.09
C GLY A 347 -1.71 -8.60 14.27
N TRP A 348 -0.88 -7.59 13.99
CA TRP A 348 -1.24 -6.50 13.07
C TRP A 348 -1.35 -6.98 11.63
N GLY A 349 -0.49 -7.91 11.19
CA GLY A 349 -0.65 -8.59 9.90
C GLY A 349 -2.00 -9.30 9.78
N GLU A 350 -2.42 -10.01 10.83
CA GLU A 350 -3.73 -10.68 10.91
C GLU A 350 -4.91 -9.69 10.99
N LEU A 351 -4.74 -8.53 11.64
CA LEU A 351 -5.75 -7.46 11.62
C LEU A 351 -5.96 -6.94 10.19
N LEU A 352 -4.89 -6.65 9.46
CA LEU A 352 -4.97 -6.19 8.07
C LEU A 352 -5.58 -7.28 7.17
N LEU A 353 -5.23 -8.54 7.39
CA LEU A 353 -5.83 -9.67 6.69
C LEU A 353 -7.34 -9.76 6.95
N TRP A 354 -7.76 -9.57 8.21
CA TRP A 354 -9.17 -9.53 8.57
C TRP A 354 -9.90 -8.36 7.89
N ILE A 355 -9.32 -7.15 7.87
CA ILE A 355 -9.91 -5.99 7.16
C ILE A 355 -10.08 -6.32 5.67
N ASN A 356 -9.07 -6.92 5.03
CA ASN A 356 -9.15 -7.36 3.64
C ASN A 356 -10.29 -8.36 3.41
N ASN A 357 -10.42 -9.36 4.28
CA ASN A 357 -11.39 -10.44 4.13
C ASN A 357 -12.83 -10.01 4.41
N GLU A 358 -13.04 -9.07 5.33
CA GLU A 358 -14.39 -8.61 5.68
C GLU A 358 -14.84 -7.43 4.81
N TYR A 359 -13.94 -6.47 4.56
CA TYR A 359 -14.30 -5.16 4.01
C TYR A 359 -13.51 -4.77 2.76
N GLY A 360 -12.41 -5.44 2.48
CA GLY A 360 -11.58 -5.24 1.29
C GLY A 360 -12.01 -6.13 0.13
N LYS A 361 -11.06 -6.41 -0.78
CA LYS A 361 -11.28 -7.08 -2.06
C LYS A 361 -11.81 -8.52 -1.96
N ASP A 362 -11.60 -9.17 -0.82
CA ASP A 362 -12.08 -10.53 -0.57
C ASP A 362 -13.38 -10.56 0.27
N GLY A 363 -13.91 -9.39 0.61
CA GLY A 363 -15.10 -9.20 1.42
C GLY A 363 -16.12 -8.29 0.75
N LEU A 364 -16.63 -7.30 1.50
CA LEU A 364 -17.64 -6.35 1.02
C LEU A 364 -17.10 -5.29 0.05
N ASP A 365 -15.78 -5.19 -0.10
CA ASP A 365 -15.08 -4.22 -0.93
C ASP A 365 -15.56 -2.76 -0.76
N ASN A 366 -15.82 -2.38 0.49
CA ASN A 366 -16.50 -1.14 0.85
C ASN A 366 -15.66 -0.18 1.71
N VAL A 367 -14.42 -0.58 2.04
CA VAL A 367 -13.42 0.25 2.75
C VAL A 367 -12.48 0.95 1.76
N TRP A 368 -12.19 2.22 2.03
CA TRP A 368 -11.00 2.88 1.48
C TRP A 368 -9.97 3.02 2.60
N MET A 369 -8.77 2.47 2.38
CA MET A 369 -7.65 2.57 3.31
C MET A 369 -6.44 3.29 2.68
N PRO A 370 -6.51 4.62 2.52
CA PRO A 370 -5.37 5.43 2.11
C PRO A 370 -4.45 5.77 3.29
N ASN A 371 -3.26 6.28 3.00
CA ASN A 371 -2.53 7.09 3.96
C ASN A 371 -3.18 8.49 4.10
N GLN A 372 -2.89 9.22 5.18
CA GLN A 372 -3.53 10.53 5.40
C GLN A 372 -3.18 11.56 4.32
N GLU A 373 -1.97 11.54 3.75
CA GLU A 373 -1.61 12.46 2.67
C GLU A 373 -2.50 12.25 1.43
N GLU A 374 -2.72 10.99 1.02
CA GLU A 374 -3.60 10.68 -0.11
C GLU A 374 -5.05 11.10 0.16
N TYR A 375 -5.57 10.85 1.37
CA TYR A 375 -6.91 11.30 1.73
C TYR A 375 -7.02 12.84 1.72
N TYR A 376 -6.01 13.53 2.25
CA TYR A 376 -5.94 14.98 2.26
C TYR A 376 -5.95 15.55 0.83
N GLU A 377 -5.11 15.02 -0.07
CA GLU A 377 -5.07 15.44 -1.47
C GLU A 377 -6.41 15.18 -2.18
N TYR A 378 -7.05 14.02 -1.94
CA TYR A 378 -8.37 13.75 -2.49
C TYR A 378 -9.46 14.69 -1.96
N ASN A 379 -9.45 15.01 -0.66
CA ASN A 379 -10.34 16.03 -0.09
C ASN A 379 -10.09 17.40 -0.76
N TYR A 380 -8.82 17.77 -0.93
CA TYR A 380 -8.42 19.01 -1.60
C TYR A 380 -8.98 19.07 -3.03
N TYR A 381 -8.80 18.01 -3.82
CA TYR A 381 -9.36 17.93 -5.16
C TYR A 381 -10.87 18.03 -5.14
N ARG A 382 -11.56 17.27 -4.28
CA ARG A 382 -13.03 17.31 -4.21
C ARG A 382 -13.58 18.70 -3.87
N THR A 383 -12.85 19.49 -3.08
CA THR A 383 -13.30 20.83 -2.66
C THR A 383 -12.91 21.93 -3.64
N LEU A 384 -11.78 21.80 -4.36
CA LEU A 384 -11.20 22.90 -5.14
C LEU A 384 -11.10 22.65 -6.64
N SER A 385 -11.25 21.39 -7.09
CA SER A 385 -11.26 21.03 -8.50
C SER A 385 -12.52 21.52 -9.19
N VAL A 386 -12.40 21.80 -10.48
CA VAL A 386 -13.54 22.13 -11.34
C VAL A 386 -13.70 21.00 -12.35
N ILE A 387 -14.90 20.42 -12.38
CA ILE A 387 -15.33 19.58 -13.49
C ILE A 387 -15.99 20.50 -14.51
N ASN A 388 -15.31 20.74 -15.63
CA ASN A 388 -15.91 21.49 -16.73
C ASN A 388 -17.07 20.67 -17.28
N SER A 389 -18.24 21.32 -17.41
CA SER A 389 -19.49 20.65 -17.76
C SER A 389 -19.33 19.76 -19.00
N PRO A 390 -19.91 18.55 -18.99
CA PRO A 390 -19.94 17.70 -20.16
C PRO A 390 -20.47 18.48 -21.37
N SER A 391 -19.73 18.40 -22.48
CA SER A 391 -20.05 19.04 -23.75
C SER A 391 -20.27 17.97 -24.81
N LYS A 392 -21.32 18.17 -25.61
CA LYS A 392 -21.64 17.31 -26.75
C LYS A 392 -20.86 17.80 -27.97
N ILE A 393 -19.94 16.99 -28.48
CA ILE A 393 -19.19 17.29 -29.70
C ILE A 393 -20.03 16.95 -30.93
N ASP A 394 -20.71 15.80 -30.88
CA ASP A 394 -21.69 15.33 -31.86
C ASP A 394 -22.70 14.38 -31.18
N ASP A 395 -23.58 13.73 -31.95
CA ASP A 395 -24.60 12.82 -31.42
C ASP A 395 -24.07 11.63 -30.62
N HIS A 396 -22.79 11.27 -30.77
CA HIS A 396 -22.18 10.08 -30.19
C HIS A 396 -20.90 10.37 -29.39
N THR A 397 -20.51 11.63 -29.23
CA THR A 397 -19.24 12.01 -28.62
C THR A 397 -19.43 13.05 -27.53
N LEU A 398 -19.07 12.68 -26.30
CA LEU A 398 -19.07 13.53 -25.12
C LEU A 398 -17.63 13.91 -24.75
N LYS A 399 -17.37 15.19 -24.44
CA LYS A 399 -16.10 15.63 -23.87
C LYS A 399 -16.32 16.40 -22.58
N PHE A 400 -15.52 16.09 -21.56
CA PHE A 400 -15.41 16.88 -20.35
C PHE A 400 -13.96 16.90 -19.85
N SER A 401 -13.68 17.75 -18.88
CA SER A 401 -12.35 17.82 -18.28
C SER A 401 -12.43 18.10 -16.79
N VAL A 402 -11.43 17.64 -16.05
CA VAL A 402 -11.31 17.84 -14.61
C VAL A 402 -9.99 18.57 -14.34
N SER A 403 -10.06 19.73 -13.71
CA SER A 403 -8.85 20.40 -13.19
C SER A 403 -8.48 19.81 -11.84
N LEU A 404 -7.20 19.48 -11.63
CA LEU A 404 -6.65 18.97 -10.38
C LEU A 404 -5.58 19.96 -9.90
N PRO A 405 -5.97 21.02 -9.15
CA PRO A 405 -5.01 21.98 -8.62
C PRO A 405 -4.09 21.33 -7.59
N SER A 406 -2.82 21.74 -7.55
CA SER A 406 -1.82 21.12 -6.67
C SER A 406 -1.41 22.05 -5.54
N GLY A 407 -1.38 21.51 -4.31
CA GLY A 407 -0.62 22.11 -3.22
C GLY A 407 0.86 21.72 -3.30
N GLN A 408 1.68 22.37 -2.48
CA GLN A 408 3.09 22.01 -2.37
C GLN A 408 3.22 20.53 -1.95
N TYR A 409 4.06 19.75 -2.63
CA TYR A 409 4.31 18.33 -2.34
C TYR A 409 3.10 17.41 -2.50
N PHE A 410 2.26 17.62 -3.51
CA PHE A 410 1.21 16.67 -3.90
C PHE A 410 1.78 15.49 -4.71
N TYR A 411 1.39 14.26 -4.38
CA TYR A 411 1.94 13.03 -4.99
C TYR A 411 0.89 11.98 -5.36
N TYR A 412 -0.38 12.22 -5.05
CA TYR A 412 -1.48 11.31 -5.32
C TYR A 412 -2.53 11.98 -6.22
N PRO A 413 -2.18 12.48 -7.43
CA PRO A 413 -3.12 13.11 -8.36
C PRO A 413 -4.02 12.07 -9.05
N SER A 414 -4.82 11.36 -8.25
CA SER A 414 -5.81 10.39 -8.71
C SER A 414 -7.16 10.62 -8.05
N VAL A 415 -8.21 10.52 -8.84
CA VAL A 415 -9.59 10.84 -8.43
C VAL A 415 -10.58 9.84 -9.02
N THR A 416 -11.76 9.79 -8.43
CA THR A 416 -12.92 9.10 -9.00
C THR A 416 -13.93 10.16 -9.44
N ILE A 417 -14.53 9.97 -10.62
CA ILE A 417 -15.64 10.80 -11.12
C ILE A 417 -16.80 9.88 -11.42
N ASN A 418 -17.98 10.19 -10.89
CA ASN A 418 -19.22 9.55 -11.28
C ASN A 418 -19.88 10.39 -12.37
N LEU A 419 -20.22 9.78 -13.50
CA LEU A 419 -20.93 10.40 -14.60
C LEU A 419 -22.28 9.68 -14.78
N SER A 420 -23.37 10.34 -14.40
CA SER A 420 -24.73 9.81 -14.55
C SER A 420 -25.21 9.90 -16.00
N GLY A 421 -26.14 9.02 -16.39
CA GLY A 421 -26.87 9.10 -17.67
C GLY A 421 -26.19 8.43 -18.86
N ILE A 422 -24.98 7.90 -18.72
CA ILE A 422 -24.32 7.05 -19.73
C ILE A 422 -24.04 5.70 -19.12
N GLN A 423 -24.72 4.67 -19.63
CA GLN A 423 -24.52 3.27 -19.21
C GLN A 423 -23.25 2.69 -19.83
N LEU A 424 -22.54 1.80 -19.12
CA LEU A 424 -21.30 1.19 -19.61
C LEU A 424 -21.48 0.46 -20.94
N GLU A 425 -22.59 -0.27 -21.10
CA GLU A 425 -22.95 -1.00 -22.31
C GLU A 425 -23.05 -0.11 -23.57
N ASN A 426 -23.32 1.19 -23.38
CA ASN A 426 -23.42 2.15 -24.47
C ASN A 426 -22.06 2.76 -24.85
N ILE A 427 -20.99 2.49 -24.10
CA ILE A 427 -19.66 3.06 -24.37
C ILE A 427 -18.96 2.24 -25.47
N ALA A 428 -18.59 2.91 -26.55
CA ALA A 428 -17.78 2.36 -27.62
C ALA A 428 -16.29 2.42 -27.26
N SER A 429 -15.84 3.58 -26.77
CA SER A 429 -14.46 3.82 -26.33
C SER A 429 -14.38 5.04 -25.41
N ILE A 430 -13.30 5.11 -24.63
CA ILE A 430 -12.93 6.29 -23.84
C ILE A 430 -11.49 6.67 -24.19
N GLU A 431 -11.29 7.93 -24.54
CA GLU A 431 -10.00 8.53 -24.85
C GLU A 431 -9.66 9.60 -23.80
N THR A 432 -8.37 9.77 -23.54
CA THR A 432 -7.88 10.78 -22.60
C THR A 432 -6.64 11.48 -23.14
N ASN A 433 -6.37 12.69 -22.66
CA ASN A 433 -5.12 13.38 -22.95
C ASN A 433 -3.91 12.69 -22.28
N ASN A 434 -2.71 13.23 -22.54
CA ASN A 434 -1.46 12.64 -22.05
C ASN A 434 -1.26 12.79 -20.53
N ASP A 435 -1.97 13.72 -19.89
CA ASP A 435 -1.87 13.91 -18.45
C ASP A 435 -2.49 12.76 -17.65
N VAL A 436 -3.48 12.06 -18.23
CA VAL A 436 -4.04 10.83 -17.66
C VAL A 436 -3.15 9.66 -18.03
N THR A 437 -2.52 9.04 -17.04
CA THR A 437 -1.62 7.88 -17.21
C THR A 437 -2.27 6.57 -16.78
N GLY A 438 -3.24 6.62 -15.86
CA GLY A 438 -4.09 5.50 -15.46
C GLY A 438 -5.57 5.81 -15.68
N LEU A 439 -6.31 4.82 -16.17
CA LEU A 439 -7.76 4.92 -16.35
C LEU A 439 -8.40 3.56 -16.15
N SER A 440 -9.40 3.50 -15.28
CA SER A 440 -10.34 2.39 -15.17
C SER A 440 -11.76 2.93 -15.02
N TYR A 441 -12.75 2.15 -15.44
CA TYR A 441 -14.15 2.58 -15.40
C TYR A 441 -15.08 1.38 -15.33
N ALA A 442 -16.24 1.58 -14.70
CA ALA A 442 -17.26 0.55 -14.51
C ALA A 442 -18.64 1.16 -14.32
N ASP A 443 -19.67 0.31 -14.34
CA ASP A 443 -21.04 0.71 -14.00
C ASP A 443 -21.12 1.28 -12.59
N TYR A 444 -21.84 2.39 -12.45
CA TYR A 444 -22.17 2.95 -11.16
C TYR A 444 -23.53 3.64 -11.19
N LYS A 445 -24.50 3.08 -10.47
CA LYS A 445 -25.89 3.54 -10.43
C LYS A 445 -26.50 3.67 -11.84
N ASP A 446 -26.93 4.87 -12.22
CA ASP A 446 -27.54 5.20 -13.51
C ASP A 446 -26.52 5.71 -14.55
N GLY A 447 -25.22 5.47 -14.32
CA GLY A 447 -24.19 5.75 -15.29
C GLY A 447 -22.90 4.99 -15.00
N ILE A 448 -21.76 5.67 -15.12
CA ILE A 448 -20.44 5.08 -14.91
C ILE A 448 -19.65 5.79 -13.82
N MET A 449 -18.69 5.09 -13.25
CA MET A 449 -17.57 5.69 -12.52
C MET A 449 -16.30 5.60 -13.35
N LEU A 450 -15.47 6.64 -13.27
CA LEU A 450 -14.13 6.69 -13.87
C LEU A 450 -13.12 6.93 -12.75
N ASN A 451 -12.12 6.06 -12.64
CA ASN A 451 -10.93 6.30 -11.82
C ASN A 451 -9.83 6.82 -12.75
N ILE A 452 -9.38 8.03 -12.46
CA ILE A 452 -8.44 8.78 -13.28
C ILE A 452 -7.17 8.94 -12.45
N ASP A 453 -6.04 8.47 -12.98
CA ASP A 453 -4.73 8.64 -12.37
C ASP A 453 -3.85 9.49 -13.29
N CYS A 454 -3.32 10.57 -12.74
CA CYS A 454 -2.51 11.54 -13.45
C CYS A 454 -1.06 11.60 -12.93
N ARG A 455 -0.59 10.55 -12.23
CA ARG A 455 0.83 10.43 -11.88
C ARG A 455 1.67 10.40 -13.15
N LYS A 456 2.47 11.43 -13.37
CA LYS A 456 3.15 11.70 -14.64
C LYS A 456 4.07 10.57 -15.09
N TYR A 457 4.72 9.89 -14.15
CA TYR A 457 5.69 8.83 -14.42
C TYR A 457 5.16 7.43 -14.08
N LEU A 458 3.83 7.25 -14.02
CA LEU A 458 3.22 5.97 -13.67
C LEU A 458 3.63 4.86 -14.66
N PHE A 459 3.80 5.18 -15.94
CA PHE A 459 4.25 4.23 -16.96
C PHE A 459 5.67 3.74 -16.69
N GLU A 460 6.62 4.66 -16.51
CA GLU A 460 8.01 4.37 -16.21
C GLU A 460 8.13 3.59 -14.89
N HIS A 461 7.31 3.94 -13.91
CA HIS A 461 7.24 3.25 -12.63
C HIS A 461 6.78 1.80 -12.79
N ALA A 462 5.70 1.56 -13.54
CA ALA A 462 5.24 0.21 -13.87
C ALA A 462 6.30 -0.57 -14.65
N GLU A 463 6.97 0.07 -15.61
CA GLU A 463 8.06 -0.56 -16.36
C GLU A 463 9.23 -0.97 -15.45
N ASN A 464 9.57 -0.16 -14.43
CA ASN A 464 10.63 -0.50 -13.51
C ASN A 464 10.33 -1.78 -12.70
N PHE A 465 9.08 -2.00 -12.29
CA PHE A 465 8.67 -3.28 -11.70
C PHE A 465 8.77 -4.44 -12.68
N VAL A 466 8.42 -4.23 -13.96
CA VAL A 466 8.62 -5.25 -15.00
C VAL A 466 10.10 -5.59 -15.16
N LYS A 467 10.99 -4.59 -15.20
CA LYS A 467 12.45 -4.80 -15.28
C LYS A 467 12.98 -5.57 -14.07
N ARG A 468 12.48 -5.26 -12.87
CA ARG A 468 12.83 -5.99 -11.64
C ARG A 468 12.41 -7.46 -11.71
N TYR A 469 11.20 -7.73 -12.23
CA TYR A 469 10.75 -9.10 -12.48
C TYR A 469 11.63 -9.80 -13.53
N GLU A 470 11.95 -9.15 -14.64
CA GLU A 470 12.81 -9.73 -15.70
C GLU A 470 14.21 -10.07 -15.19
N ALA A 471 14.75 -9.30 -14.25
CA ALA A 471 16.02 -9.60 -13.60
C ALA A 471 15.95 -10.85 -12.69
N ASN A 472 14.76 -11.18 -12.15
CA ASN A 472 14.54 -12.31 -11.25
C ASN A 472 13.21 -13.04 -11.58
N PRO A 473 13.11 -13.71 -12.75
CA PRO A 473 11.83 -14.18 -13.30
C PRO A 473 11.19 -15.34 -12.54
N SER A 474 11.95 -15.99 -11.64
CA SER A 474 11.44 -17.04 -10.74
C SER A 474 10.74 -16.49 -9.49
N ASP A 475 10.86 -15.19 -9.22
CA ASP A 475 10.22 -14.55 -8.08
C ASP A 475 8.76 -14.19 -8.42
N ALA A 476 7.84 -15.00 -7.89
CA ALA A 476 6.40 -14.78 -8.07
C ALA A 476 5.92 -13.47 -7.44
N SER A 477 6.60 -12.97 -6.41
CA SER A 477 6.28 -11.69 -5.76
C SER A 477 6.57 -10.53 -6.70
N ASN A 478 7.73 -10.53 -7.36
CA ASN A 478 8.09 -9.51 -8.36
C ASN A 478 7.12 -9.51 -9.55
N LYS A 479 6.68 -10.71 -9.99
CA LYS A 479 5.65 -10.83 -11.05
C LYS A 479 4.33 -10.21 -10.61
N ALA A 480 3.89 -10.48 -9.38
CA ALA A 480 2.65 -9.96 -8.83
C ALA A 480 2.68 -8.43 -8.70
N ASP A 481 3.82 -7.84 -8.29
CA ASP A 481 3.98 -6.39 -8.26
C ASP A 481 3.97 -5.78 -9.66
N ALA A 482 4.70 -6.36 -10.60
CA ALA A 482 4.71 -5.87 -11.98
C ALA A 482 3.30 -5.89 -12.60
N LEU A 483 2.53 -6.97 -12.39
CA LEU A 483 1.13 -7.03 -12.82
C LEU A 483 0.27 -5.97 -12.14
N TYR A 484 0.44 -5.77 -10.82
CA TYR A 484 -0.29 -4.75 -10.06
C TYR A 484 -0.09 -3.35 -10.64
N PHE A 485 1.15 -2.92 -10.86
CA PHE A 485 1.43 -1.57 -11.41
C PHE A 485 1.09 -1.44 -12.89
N VAL A 486 1.29 -2.48 -13.71
CA VAL A 486 0.88 -2.46 -15.13
C VAL A 486 -0.64 -2.33 -15.27
N ASN A 487 -1.41 -2.94 -14.37
CA ASN A 487 -2.87 -2.86 -14.42
C ASN A 487 -3.42 -1.47 -14.07
N MET A 488 -2.66 -0.63 -13.36
CA MET A 488 -3.04 0.77 -13.10
C MET A 488 -3.04 1.65 -14.37
N LEU A 489 -2.26 1.28 -15.38
CA LEU A 489 -2.10 2.07 -16.59
C LEU A 489 -3.39 2.11 -17.41
N LYS A 490 -3.65 3.23 -18.09
CA LYS A 490 -4.70 3.29 -19.10
C LYS A 490 -4.38 2.37 -20.27
N GLU A 491 -5.42 1.88 -20.94
CA GLU A 491 -5.25 1.05 -22.13
C GLU A 491 -4.44 1.80 -23.20
N SER A 492 -3.37 1.15 -23.67
CA SER A 492 -2.43 1.71 -24.63
C SER A 492 -1.53 0.63 -25.22
N ALA A 493 -0.95 0.88 -26.38
CA ALA A 493 0.06 -0.02 -26.97
C ALA A 493 1.25 -0.26 -26.01
N LYS A 494 1.59 0.74 -25.19
CA LYS A 494 2.65 0.63 -24.18
C LYS A 494 2.25 -0.31 -23.03
N LYS A 495 1.01 -0.23 -22.50
CA LYS A 495 0.49 -1.18 -21.49
C LYS A 495 0.52 -2.61 -22.02
N GLU A 496 0.06 -2.83 -23.25
CA GLU A 496 0.07 -4.15 -23.89
C GLU A 496 1.50 -4.69 -24.10
N ALA A 497 2.46 -3.82 -24.43
CA ALA A 497 3.87 -4.21 -24.50
C ALA A 497 4.42 -4.66 -23.14
N LEU A 498 4.06 -3.99 -22.04
CA LEU A 498 4.43 -4.41 -20.69
C LEU A 498 3.74 -5.74 -20.31
N LYS A 499 2.45 -5.92 -20.59
CA LYS A 499 1.74 -7.18 -20.33
C LYS A 499 2.41 -8.37 -21.03
N LYS A 500 2.87 -8.21 -22.28
CA LYS A 500 3.58 -9.25 -23.03
C LYS A 500 4.92 -9.66 -22.39
N ARG A 501 5.61 -8.74 -21.72
CA ARG A 501 6.86 -9.02 -20.97
C ARG A 501 6.62 -9.81 -19.69
N LEU A 502 5.37 -9.92 -19.24
CA LEU A 502 4.95 -10.64 -18.05
C LEU A 502 4.32 -12.01 -18.35
N GLN A 503 4.19 -12.39 -19.63
CA GLN A 503 3.75 -13.73 -20.04
C GLN A 503 4.93 -14.70 -19.96
#